data_AF-A0A9E4GZV6-F1
#
_entry.id   AF-A0A9E4GZV6-F1
#
_cell.length_a   1.000
_cell.length_b   1.000
_cell.length_c   1.000
_cell.angle_alpha   90.00
_cell.angle_beta   90.00
_cell.angle_gamma   90.00
#
_symmetry.space_group_name_H-M   'P 1'
#
loop_
_entity.id
_entity.type
_entity.pdbx_description
1 polymer ?
#
loop_
_entity_poly.entity_id
_entity_poly.type
_entity_poly.pdbx_seq_one_letter_code
_entity_poly.pdbx_strand_id
1 'polypeptide(L)'
;MKQHKHRSIRQPEYPGGTKALSGFIKSRLKYPVSRIPDQIKGVVRVKADIDKSGKVVGTKVVAGLGPEFDQEAQRVVKLLRFLVPENRDIRVTYHKQFNVGFNPPAPKAKPISTGENKAKPQQGGMRITYHYTPSKKS
;
A
#
# COMPACT_ATOMS: atom_id res chain seq x y z
N MET A 1 23.37 9.87 41.70
CA MET A 1 22.54 10.13 40.49
C MET A 1 22.98 9.17 39.39
N LYS A 2 22.22 8.10 39.13
CA LYS A 2 22.57 7.14 38.07
C LYS A 2 22.09 7.71 36.73
N GLN A 3 23.02 8.16 35.90
CA GLN A 3 22.70 8.54 34.53
C GLN A 3 22.17 7.29 33.81
N HIS A 4 20.88 7.28 33.50
CA HIS A 4 20.34 6.30 32.56
C HIS A 4 20.99 6.60 31.21
N LYS A 5 22.06 5.86 30.90
CA LYS A 5 22.67 5.79 29.58
C LYS A 5 21.53 5.57 28.60
N HIS A 6 21.23 6.57 27.76
CA HIS A 6 20.25 6.43 26.70
C HIS A 6 20.72 5.25 25.84
N ARG A 7 20.15 4.07 26.05
CA ARG A 7 20.31 2.94 25.14
C ARG A 7 19.65 3.42 23.86
N SER A 8 20.46 3.81 22.89
CA SER A 8 20.00 4.25 21.57
C SER A 8 19.36 3.07 20.85
N ILE A 9 18.09 2.79 21.14
CA ILE A 9 17.27 1.85 20.39
C ILE A 9 17.13 2.44 18.99
N ARG A 10 17.80 1.84 18.03
CA ARG A 10 17.72 2.27 16.64
C ARG A 10 16.38 1.80 16.05
N GLN A 11 15.75 2.66 15.26
CA GLN A 11 14.45 2.37 14.67
C GLN A 11 14.57 1.51 13.40
N PRO A 12 13.57 0.68 13.09
CA PRO A 12 13.54 -0.06 11.83
C PRO A 12 13.28 0.88 10.66
N GLU A 13 14.05 0.72 9.60
CA GLU A 13 13.90 1.47 8.36
C GLU A 13 13.44 0.54 7.24
N TYR A 14 12.61 1.03 6.31
CA TYR A 14 12.26 0.26 5.13
C TYR A 14 13.43 0.33 4.12
N PRO A 15 13.82 -0.77 3.47
CA PRO A 15 14.87 -0.72 2.46
C PRO A 15 14.51 0.28 1.34
N GLY A 16 15.38 1.27 1.10
CA GLY A 16 15.11 2.37 0.16
C GLY A 16 14.28 3.52 0.75
N GLY A 17 14.09 3.55 2.07
CA GLY A 17 13.47 4.65 2.81
C GLY A 17 11.96 4.77 2.60
N THR A 18 11.43 5.93 2.99
CA THR A 18 9.98 6.22 2.98
C THR A 18 9.38 6.26 1.57
N LYS A 19 10.16 6.69 0.57
CA LYS A 19 9.73 6.74 -0.84
C LYS A 19 9.54 5.34 -1.41
N ALA A 20 10.48 4.42 -1.16
CA ALA A 20 10.36 3.03 -1.58
C ALA A 20 9.19 2.33 -0.88
N LEU A 21 8.97 2.59 0.41
CA LEU A 21 7.81 2.08 1.14
C LEU A 21 6.48 2.51 0.50
N SER A 22 6.34 3.82 0.25
CA SER A 22 5.17 4.39 -0.44
C SER A 22 4.95 3.76 -1.82
N GLY A 23 6.01 3.62 -2.61
CA GLY A 23 5.96 2.98 -3.93
C GLY A 23 5.56 1.51 -3.84
N PHE A 24 6.12 0.76 -2.89
CA PHE A 24 5.78 -0.64 -2.67
C PHE A 24 4.30 -0.80 -2.32
N ILE A 25 3.80 0.00 -1.37
CA ILE A 25 2.39 -0.02 -0.98
C ILE A 25 1.53 0.24 -2.22
N LYS A 26 1.77 1.34 -2.96
CA LYS A 26 1.00 1.65 -4.17
C LYS A 26 1.06 0.56 -5.24
N SER A 27 2.21 -0.07 -5.43
CA SER A 27 2.40 -1.12 -6.44
C SER A 27 1.69 -2.44 -6.10
N ARG A 28 1.53 -2.72 -4.80
CA ARG A 28 0.92 -3.96 -4.31
C ARG A 28 -0.53 -3.78 -3.89
N LEU A 29 -0.98 -2.54 -3.69
CA LEU A 29 -2.34 -2.19 -3.33
C LEU A 29 -3.28 -2.44 -4.50
N LYS A 30 -4.32 -3.24 -4.26
CA LYS A 30 -5.40 -3.46 -5.22
C LYS A 30 -6.65 -2.75 -4.72
N TYR A 31 -7.38 -2.11 -5.63
CA TYR A 31 -8.69 -1.59 -5.27
C TYR A 31 -9.71 -2.73 -5.34
N PRO A 32 -10.53 -2.97 -4.30
CA PRO A 32 -11.54 -4.04 -4.33
C PRO A 32 -12.53 -3.87 -5.48
N VAL A 33 -12.70 -4.90 -6.31
CA VAL A 33 -13.53 -4.83 -7.53
C VAL A 33 -15.00 -4.53 -7.21
N SER A 34 -15.51 -5.11 -6.13
CA SER A 34 -16.87 -4.90 -5.63
C SER A 34 -17.16 -3.44 -5.23
N ARG A 35 -16.13 -2.65 -4.94
CA ARG A 35 -16.23 -1.26 -4.49
C ARG A 35 -15.96 -0.24 -5.58
N ILE A 36 -15.62 -0.68 -6.79
CA ILE A 36 -15.46 0.21 -7.94
C ILE A 36 -16.70 1.09 -8.19
N PRO A 37 -17.96 0.57 -8.15
CA PRO A 37 -19.14 1.41 -8.35
C PRO A 37 -19.30 2.49 -7.27
N ASP A 38 -18.88 2.19 -6.04
CA ASP A 38 -19.00 3.11 -4.90
C ASP A 38 -17.99 4.26 -4.97
N GLN A 39 -16.94 4.13 -5.79
CA GLN A 39 -15.85 5.12 -5.97
C GLN A 39 -15.28 5.68 -4.65
N ILE A 40 -15.26 4.85 -3.60
CA ILE A 40 -14.80 5.25 -2.27
C ILE A 40 -13.32 5.61 -2.33
N LYS A 41 -12.99 6.80 -1.85
CA LYS A 41 -11.63 7.33 -1.70
C LYS A 41 -11.36 7.56 -0.22
N GLY A 42 -10.15 7.24 0.22
CA GLY A 42 -9.76 7.55 1.60
C GLY A 42 -8.44 6.91 2.00
N VAL A 43 -8.20 6.89 3.30
CA VAL A 43 -7.00 6.29 3.89
C VAL A 43 -7.39 5.32 4.98
N VAL A 44 -6.93 4.08 4.87
CA VAL A 44 -6.99 3.09 5.96
C VAL A 44 -5.73 3.24 6.81
N ARG A 45 -5.91 3.40 8.12
CA ARG A 45 -4.81 3.48 9.09
C ARG A 45 -4.61 2.12 9.74
N VAL A 46 -3.45 1.51 9.51
CA VAL A 46 -3.09 0.19 10.04
C VAL A 46 -1.93 0.34 11.02
N LYS A 47 -2.14 -0.09 12.26
CA LYS A 47 -1.05 -0.32 13.22
C LYS A 47 -0.44 -1.69 12.94
N ALA A 48 0.87 -1.79 12.92
CA ALA A 48 1.58 -3.03 12.74
C ALA A 48 2.71 -3.20 13.75
N ASP A 49 2.95 -4.44 14.11
CA ASP A 49 3.98 -4.87 15.05
C ASP A 49 5.10 -5.53 14.25
N ILE A 50 6.29 -4.95 14.33
CA ILE A 50 7.47 -5.41 13.61
C ILE A 50 8.41 -6.08 14.60
N ASP A 51 8.76 -7.33 14.33
CA ASP A 51 9.72 -8.10 15.13
C ASP A 51 11.17 -7.69 14.83
N LYS A 52 12.12 -8.14 15.66
CA LYS A 52 13.57 -7.93 15.49
C LYS A 52 14.10 -8.37 14.12
N SER A 53 13.41 -9.30 13.45
CA SER A 53 13.77 -9.79 12.12
C SER A 53 13.30 -8.85 11.00
N GLY A 54 12.59 -7.78 11.34
CA GLY A 54 12.01 -6.83 10.40
C GLY A 54 10.72 -7.30 9.72
N LYS A 55 10.19 -8.46 10.14
CA LYS A 55 8.91 -8.99 9.66
C LYS A 55 7.76 -8.37 10.45
N VAL A 56 6.68 -8.04 9.75
CA VAL A 56 5.41 -7.68 10.38
C VAL A 56 4.76 -8.95 10.94
N VAL A 57 4.61 -9.02 12.26
CA VAL A 57 4.03 -10.16 12.99
C VAL A 57 2.59 -9.92 13.41
N GLY A 58 2.20 -8.66 13.60
CA GLY A 58 0.85 -8.26 13.97
C GLY A 58 0.36 -7.08 13.14
N THR A 59 -0.93 -7.05 12.82
CA THR A 59 -1.58 -5.90 12.19
C THR A 59 -2.96 -5.67 12.78
N LYS A 60 -3.30 -4.41 13.07
CA LYS A 60 -4.60 -3.98 13.55
C LYS A 60 -5.05 -2.73 12.80
N VAL A 61 -6.26 -2.74 12.27
CA VAL A 61 -6.85 -1.52 11.67
C VAL A 61 -7.32 -0.61 12.80
N VAL A 62 -6.87 0.63 12.75
CA VAL A 62 -7.22 1.69 13.72
C VAL A 62 -8.34 2.56 13.18
N ALA A 63 -8.30 2.85 11.88
CA ALA A 63 -9.36 3.56 11.16
C ALA A 63 -9.50 2.94 9.78
N GLY A 64 -10.69 2.45 9.47
CA GLY A 64 -11.00 1.74 8.23
C GLY A 64 -11.93 2.52 7.32
N LEU A 65 -12.02 2.09 6.06
CA LEU A 65 -13.02 2.56 5.10
C LEU A 65 -14.12 1.52 4.84
N GLY A 66 -13.93 0.31 5.36
CA GLY A 66 -14.82 -0.83 5.15
C GLY A 66 -14.03 -2.13 5.11
N PRO A 67 -14.68 -3.27 5.36
CA PRO A 67 -14.01 -4.55 5.56
C PRO A 67 -13.10 -4.97 4.39
N GLU A 68 -13.52 -4.72 3.15
CA GLU A 68 -12.72 -5.06 1.96
C GLU A 68 -11.46 -4.19 1.81
N PHE A 69 -11.56 -2.89 2.10
CA PHE A 69 -10.41 -1.99 2.10
C PHE A 69 -9.45 -2.32 3.25
N ASP A 70 -10.01 -2.64 4.40
CA ASP A 70 -9.28 -2.96 5.62
C ASP A 70 -8.48 -4.26 5.47
N GLN A 71 -9.09 -5.29 4.90
CA GLN A 71 -8.44 -6.57 4.59
C GLN A 71 -7.27 -6.39 3.62
N GLU A 72 -7.49 -5.62 2.56
CA GLU A 72 -6.48 -5.37 1.55
C GLU A 72 -5.32 -4.52 2.10
N ALA A 73 -5.62 -3.51 2.92
CA ALA A 73 -4.60 -2.73 3.61
C ALA A 73 -3.75 -3.60 4.54
N GLN A 74 -4.39 -4.46 5.34
CA GLN A 74 -3.67 -5.41 6.20
C GLN A 74 -2.78 -6.35 5.39
N ARG A 75 -3.28 -6.88 4.27
CA ARG A 75 -2.50 -7.77 3.39
C ARG A 75 -1.22 -7.09 2.90
N VAL A 76 -1.33 -5.86 2.39
CA VAL A 76 -0.17 -5.11 1.90
C VAL A 76 0.82 -4.80 3.02
N VAL A 77 0.34 -4.40 4.20
CA VAL A 77 1.20 -4.11 5.35
C VAL A 77 1.93 -5.36 5.85
N LYS A 78 1.28 -6.54 5.86
CA LYS A 78 1.91 -7.82 6.22
C LYS A 78 3.02 -8.24 5.27
N LEU A 79 3.00 -7.78 4.02
CA LEU A 79 4.04 -8.06 3.02
C LEU A 79 5.29 -7.20 3.20
N LEU A 80 5.25 -6.18 4.05
CA LEU A 80 6.39 -5.32 4.29
C LEU A 80 7.48 -6.05 5.07
N ARG A 81 8.74 -5.77 4.68
CA ARG A 81 9.92 -6.26 5.37
C ARG A 81 10.88 -5.09 5.62
N PHE A 82 11.18 -4.86 6.87
CA PHE A 82 12.02 -3.77 7.35
C PHE A 82 13.45 -4.24 7.60
N LEU A 83 14.38 -3.32 7.52
CA LEU A 83 15.73 -3.48 8.03
C LEU A 83 15.73 -3.03 9.49
N VAL A 84 15.88 -3.99 10.40
CA VAL A 84 16.01 -3.72 11.83
C VAL A 84 17.50 -3.80 12.17
N PRO A 85 18.12 -2.73 12.69
CA PRO A 85 19.48 -2.79 13.20
C PRO A 85 19.54 -3.70 14.43
N GLU A 86 20.65 -4.42 14.59
CA GLU A 86 20.86 -5.32 15.73
C GLU A 86 21.01 -4.50 17.02
N ASN A 87 20.02 -4.61 17.90
CA ASN A 87 20.06 -4.00 19.21
C ASN A 87 20.56 -5.05 20.21
N ARG A 88 21.79 -4.88 20.70
CA ARG A 88 22.46 -5.80 21.65
C ARG A 88 21.57 -6.08 22.86
N ASP A 89 21.18 -7.36 23.02
CA ASP A 89 20.50 -7.95 24.19
C ASP A 89 19.10 -7.45 24.56
N ILE A 90 18.34 -6.83 23.64
CA ILE A 90 16.96 -6.41 23.91
C ILE A 90 16.01 -6.94 22.84
N ARG A 91 15.00 -7.71 23.26
CA ARG A 91 13.85 -8.02 22.42
C ARG A 91 12.99 -6.75 22.30
N VAL A 92 12.97 -6.18 21.11
CA VAL A 92 12.17 -4.98 20.81
C VAL A 92 11.13 -5.34 19.76
N THR A 93 9.86 -5.07 20.08
CA THR A 93 8.77 -5.06 19.11
C THR A 93 8.49 -3.60 18.76
N TYR A 94 8.52 -3.26 17.47
CA TYR A 94 8.26 -1.90 17.03
C TYR A 94 6.80 -1.75 16.59
N HIS A 95 6.08 -0.83 17.23
CA HIS A 95 4.71 -0.49 16.85
C HIS A 95 4.74 0.69 15.88
N LYS A 96 4.34 0.48 14.61
CA LYS A 96 4.27 1.55 13.60
C LYS A 96 2.88 1.67 13.02
N GLN A 97 2.48 2.88 12.65
CA GLN A 97 1.24 3.15 11.94
C GLN A 97 1.52 3.45 10.47
N PHE A 98 0.71 2.85 9.59
CA PHE A 98 0.79 3.00 8.15
C PHE A 98 -0.51 3.59 7.62
N ASN A 99 -0.37 4.59 6.76
CA ASN A 99 -1.47 5.21 6.06
C ASN A 99 -1.54 4.62 4.66
N VAL A 100 -2.53 3.76 4.41
CA VAL A 100 -2.76 3.12 3.12
C VAL A 100 -3.85 3.88 2.38
N GLY A 101 -3.45 4.66 1.39
CA GLY A 101 -4.37 5.48 0.59
C GLY A 101 -5.03 4.67 -0.51
N PHE A 102 -6.36 4.61 -0.50
CA PHE A 102 -7.18 4.06 -1.58
C PHE A 102 -7.69 5.20 -2.45
N ASN A 103 -7.36 5.12 -3.73
CA ASN A 103 -7.92 5.99 -4.75
C ASN A 103 -8.62 5.09 -5.77
N PRO A 104 -9.91 5.34 -6.07
CA PRO A 104 -10.62 4.55 -7.06
C PRO A 104 -9.89 4.68 -8.41
N PRO A 105 -9.79 3.58 -9.18
CA PRO A 105 -9.35 3.71 -10.55
C PRO A 105 -10.31 4.65 -11.26
N ALA A 106 -9.80 5.60 -12.05
CA ALA A 106 -10.64 6.42 -12.90
C ALA A 106 -11.57 5.48 -13.69
N PRO A 107 -12.86 5.85 -13.89
CA PRO A 107 -13.78 5.04 -14.67
C PRO A 107 -13.21 4.90 -16.09
N LYS A 108 -12.47 3.82 -16.30
CA LYS A 108 -11.90 3.48 -17.61
C LYS A 108 -13.09 3.08 -18.46
N ALA A 109 -13.39 3.86 -19.50
CA ALA A 109 -14.23 3.38 -20.58
C ALA A 109 -13.57 2.14 -21.22
N LYS A 110 -13.97 0.93 -20.77
CA LYS A 110 -13.70 -0.43 -21.31
C LYS A 110 -12.23 -0.95 -21.25
N PRO A 111 -12.01 -2.29 -21.32
CA PRO A 111 -11.13 -3.05 -20.40
C PRO A 111 -9.69 -3.20 -20.91
N ILE A 112 -8.67 -3.03 -20.04
CA ILE A 112 -7.27 -3.33 -20.39
C ILE A 112 -6.47 -3.93 -19.22
N SER A 113 -6.16 -5.23 -19.41
CA SER A 113 -4.99 -6.06 -19.01
C SER A 113 -4.62 -6.31 -17.53
N THR A 114 -4.78 -7.56 -17.09
CA THR A 114 -3.76 -8.26 -16.29
C THR A 114 -3.52 -9.62 -16.94
N GLY A 115 -2.89 -9.57 -18.11
CA GLY A 115 -2.09 -10.66 -18.63
C GLY A 115 -0.65 -10.19 -18.53
N GLU A 116 0.12 -10.89 -17.71
CA GLU A 116 1.57 -10.97 -17.74
C GLU A 116 2.13 -10.78 -19.14
N ASN A 117 3.10 -9.88 -19.34
CA ASN A 117 3.98 -9.95 -20.51
C ASN A 117 5.34 -9.27 -20.26
N LYS A 118 6.34 -10.15 -20.17
CA LYS A 118 7.74 -9.90 -20.49
C LYS A 118 7.84 -9.61 -22.00
N ALA A 119 8.77 -8.71 -22.37
CA ALA A 119 9.25 -8.40 -23.72
C ALA A 119 8.54 -7.25 -24.50
N LYS A 120 9.37 -6.29 -24.93
CA LYS A 120 9.17 -5.27 -25.99
C LYS A 120 9.33 -5.97 -27.36
N PRO A 121 8.58 -5.66 -28.44
CA PRO A 121 8.94 -4.58 -29.40
C PRO A 121 7.72 -3.85 -30.04
N GLN A 122 7.80 -2.54 -30.32
CA GLN A 122 7.92 -1.88 -31.66
C GLN A 122 6.61 -1.41 -32.33
N GLN A 123 6.56 -0.08 -32.54
CA GLN A 123 5.96 0.79 -33.57
C GLN A 123 4.83 0.28 -34.51
N GLY A 124 3.77 1.11 -34.62
CA GLY A 124 2.87 1.22 -35.79
C GLY A 124 1.38 0.92 -35.52
N GLY A 125 0.48 1.91 -35.68
CA GLY A 125 -0.96 1.69 -35.89
C GLY A 125 -1.96 2.54 -35.06
N MET A 126 -2.76 3.34 -35.77
CA MET A 126 -4.05 4.02 -35.47
C MET A 126 -4.35 4.59 -34.06
N ARG A 127 -4.51 5.92 -33.99
CA ARG A 127 -5.21 6.64 -32.91
C ARG A 127 -6.73 6.54 -33.13
N ILE A 128 -7.49 6.09 -32.13
CA ILE A 128 -8.97 6.16 -32.14
C ILE A 128 -9.41 7.33 -31.27
N THR A 129 -10.03 8.34 -31.89
CA THR A 129 -10.65 9.50 -31.21
C THR A 129 -12.15 9.22 -31.05
N TYR A 130 -12.71 9.42 -29.85
CA TYR A 130 -14.14 9.32 -29.60
C TYR A 130 -14.79 10.71 -29.57
N HIS A 131 -15.85 10.91 -30.35
CA HIS A 131 -16.79 12.02 -30.20
C HIS A 131 -18.09 11.49 -29.60
N TYR A 132 -18.68 12.22 -28.64
CA TYR A 132 -19.98 11.90 -28.04
C TYR A 132 -20.91 13.10 -28.13
N THR A 133 -22.13 12.87 -28.61
CA THR A 133 -23.24 13.84 -28.56
C THR A 133 -24.32 13.30 -27.62
N PRO A 134 -24.79 14.06 -26.62
CA PRO A 134 -25.84 13.59 -25.72
C PRO A 134 -27.21 13.59 -26.41
N SER A 135 -27.88 12.44 -26.41
CA SER A 135 -29.28 12.30 -26.82
C SER A 135 -30.19 12.83 -25.72
N LYS A 136 -30.95 13.89 -26.00
CA LYS A 136 -32.10 14.32 -25.19
C LYS A 136 -33.15 13.20 -25.15
N LYS A 137 -33.73 12.92 -23.98
CA LYS A 137 -35.01 12.23 -23.88
C LYS A 137 -36.10 13.27 -23.63
N SER A 138 -37.15 13.16 -24.46
CA SER A 138 -38.45 13.83 -24.35
C SER A 138 -39.19 13.46 -23.07
#